data_AF-A0A9K3PZK3-F1
#
_entry.id   AF-A0A9K3PZK3-F1
#
_cell.length_a   1.000
_cell.length_b   1.000
_cell.length_c   1.000
_cell.angle_alpha   90.00
_cell.angle_beta   90.00
_cell.angle_gamma   90.00
#
_symmetry.space_group_name_H-M   'P 1'
#
loop_
_entity.id
_entity.type
_entity.pdbx_description
1 polymer ?
#
loop_
_entity_poly.entity_id
_entity_poly.type
_entity_poly.pdbx_seq_one_letter_code
_entity_poly.pdbx_strand_id
1 'polypeptide(L)'
;MTEWHPLRSSENIVSASWKELDREAEENGRRCTSAALPSLRHASLKDYVNVYEPSDDTYLLLDGMLLDMESVLRNQDDYDCKDRHVVLEIGTGSGVPITFLTTQLIKNNAKVHAIATDINPKALEFAQKTAHENQVSIQTIQCDLATALLQEYAGKVDVIIFNPPYVPTPDEEVTGNGIEVSWAGGERGRRVIDQHSNIESNVYNTFTMRPFLVLVNLLFFAPVAVSEYEVPTKKAMPPKMDPIPTLPVVTHRTYMDISIDGETKGRIVFGLFGEVAPKAVENFVALCNCDHGKAKVTKKDLCYKHTPIHRVIPNFLLQGGDFTHGDGTGGESIFGEPFEDESFKVKHNRRYLLSMANDGKGKPHTNRSQWFINTVKTQWLDGINEVFGMVLEGLDVITAIERVGTNGGTTLEIVMVEDSGSLPLEPEDATPRLVSDILRK
;
A
#
# COMPACT_ATOMS: atom_id res chain seq x y z
N MET A 1 -8.64 26.65 -39.53
CA MET A 1 -7.95 25.40 -39.89
C MET A 1 -6.64 25.39 -39.13
N THR A 2 -6.67 24.84 -37.93
CA THR A 2 -5.52 24.62 -37.06
C THR A 2 -5.47 23.12 -36.86
N GLU A 3 -4.40 22.50 -37.34
CA GLU A 3 -4.21 21.06 -37.37
C GLU A 3 -4.17 20.51 -35.94
N TRP A 4 -5.07 19.57 -35.67
CA TRP A 4 -5.03 18.73 -34.49
C TRP A 4 -3.89 17.73 -34.65
N HIS A 5 -2.93 17.72 -33.73
CA HIS A 5 -2.04 16.57 -33.59
C HIS A 5 -2.87 15.39 -33.03
N PRO A 6 -2.94 14.24 -33.72
CA PRO A 6 -3.69 13.10 -33.23
C PRO A 6 -3.02 12.55 -31.96
N LEU A 7 -3.81 12.43 -30.89
CA LEU A 7 -3.45 11.62 -29.73
C LEU A 7 -3.15 10.19 -30.21
N ARG A 8 -1.98 9.67 -29.85
CA ARG A 8 -1.58 8.30 -30.20
C ARG A 8 -2.65 7.34 -29.66
N SER A 9 -3.13 6.44 -30.52
CA SER A 9 -4.11 5.44 -30.17
C SER A 9 -3.62 4.56 -29.01
N SER A 10 -4.55 4.17 -28.14
CA SER A 10 -4.35 3.34 -26.95
C SER A 10 -3.77 1.94 -27.23
N GLU A 11 -3.62 1.54 -28.49
CA GLU A 11 -3.02 0.27 -28.90
C GLU A 11 -1.47 0.27 -28.79
N ASN A 12 -0.83 1.45 -28.73
CA ASN A 12 0.63 1.55 -28.61
C ASN A 12 1.15 1.78 -27.18
N ILE A 13 0.26 1.88 -26.17
CA ILE A 13 0.66 2.06 -24.76
C ILE A 13 0.92 0.70 -24.06
N VAL A 14 0.49 -0.41 -24.68
CA VAL A 14 0.55 -1.75 -24.05
C VAL A 14 1.79 -2.58 -24.48
N SER A 15 2.77 -2.01 -25.17
CA SER A 15 3.95 -2.77 -25.63
C SER A 15 5.32 -2.16 -25.34
N ALA A 16 5.41 -0.95 -24.78
CA ALA A 16 6.69 -0.43 -24.30
C ALA A 16 7.03 -1.16 -22.98
N SER A 17 7.96 -2.12 -23.03
CA SER A 17 8.50 -2.67 -21.79
C SER A 17 9.20 -1.53 -21.04
N TRP A 18 9.02 -1.44 -19.73
CA TRP A 18 9.63 -0.43 -18.84
C TRP A 18 11.10 -0.09 -19.16
N LYS A 19 11.85 -1.05 -19.72
CA LYS A 19 13.23 -0.88 -20.22
C LYS A 19 13.41 0.14 -21.35
N GLU A 20 12.39 0.44 -22.15
CA GLU A 20 12.46 1.45 -23.22
C GLU A 20 12.22 2.85 -22.69
N LEU A 21 11.34 3.01 -21.70
CA LEU A 21 11.13 4.28 -20.99
C LEU A 21 12.35 4.64 -20.11
N ASP A 22 12.95 3.66 -19.44
CA ASP A 22 14.20 3.85 -18.68
C ASP A 22 15.38 4.20 -19.60
N ARG A 23 15.46 3.57 -20.79
CA ARG A 23 16.52 3.85 -21.76
C ARG A 23 16.37 5.23 -22.40
N GLU A 24 15.16 5.67 -22.72
CA GLU A 24 14.91 7.05 -23.15
C GLU A 24 15.23 8.08 -22.05
N ALA A 25 15.00 7.75 -20.78
CA ALA A 25 15.38 8.61 -19.66
C ALA A 25 16.91 8.70 -19.49
N GLU A 26 17.62 7.58 -19.63
CA GLU A 26 19.09 7.50 -19.59
C GLU A 26 19.76 8.22 -20.78
N GLU A 27 19.25 8.01 -22.00
CA GLU A 27 19.79 8.62 -23.23
C GLU A 27 19.59 10.15 -23.25
N ASN A 28 18.56 10.66 -22.57
CA ASN A 28 18.30 12.09 -22.44
C ASN A 28 18.98 12.76 -21.23
N GLY A 29 19.84 12.04 -20.49
CA GLY A 29 20.54 12.58 -19.32
C GLY A 29 19.61 13.01 -18.17
N ARG A 30 18.34 12.59 -18.20
CA ARG A 30 17.36 12.82 -17.14
C ARG A 30 17.58 11.76 -16.07
N ARG A 31 18.44 12.06 -15.09
CA ARG A 31 18.37 11.35 -13.81
C ARG A 31 16.99 11.60 -13.22
N CYS A 32 16.10 10.61 -13.31
CA CYS A 32 14.98 10.52 -12.38
C CYS A 32 15.63 10.25 -11.01
N THR A 33 15.88 11.31 -10.25
CA THR A 33 16.25 11.17 -8.83
C THR A 33 15.10 10.42 -8.19
N SER A 34 15.34 9.22 -7.64
CA SER A 34 14.34 8.44 -6.92
C SER A 34 13.64 9.34 -5.89
N ALA A 35 12.45 9.84 -6.22
CA ALA A 35 11.77 10.80 -5.39
C ALA A 35 11.34 10.07 -4.11
N ALA A 36 11.90 10.49 -2.98
CA ALA A 36 11.54 9.89 -1.70
C ALA A 36 10.05 10.11 -1.42
N LEU A 37 9.33 9.02 -1.13
CA LEU A 37 7.95 9.05 -0.67
C LEU A 37 7.84 9.81 0.66
N PRO A 38 6.69 10.44 0.96
CA PRO A 38 6.47 11.06 2.26
C PRO A 38 6.63 10.05 3.39
N SER A 39 7.35 10.44 4.43
CA SER A 39 7.46 9.69 5.67
C SER A 39 6.11 9.66 6.39
N LEU A 40 5.73 8.47 6.84
CA LEU A 40 4.54 8.21 7.64
C LEU A 40 4.94 7.70 9.03
N ARG A 41 6.07 8.14 9.59
CA ARG A 41 6.50 7.71 10.94
C ARG A 41 5.52 8.10 12.05
N HIS A 42 4.77 9.19 11.84
CA HIS A 42 3.69 9.59 12.74
C HIS A 42 2.46 8.69 12.61
N ALA A 43 2.34 7.93 11.51
CA ALA A 43 1.16 7.17 11.19
C ALA A 43 1.03 6.01 12.17
N SER A 44 0.16 6.26 13.12
CA SER A 44 -0.71 5.30 13.73
C SER A 44 -1.46 4.53 12.68
N LEU A 45 -1.30 3.24 12.68
CA LEU A 45 -2.12 2.38 11.87
C LEU A 45 -3.56 2.52 12.54
N LYS A 46 -3.69 2.84 13.86
CA LYS A 46 -4.94 3.32 14.52
C LYS A 46 -5.59 4.56 13.86
N ASP A 47 -4.83 5.42 13.19
CA ASP A 47 -5.37 6.61 12.55
C ASP A 47 -6.19 6.24 11.31
N TYR A 48 -5.79 5.20 10.57
CA TYR A 48 -6.52 4.68 9.40
C TYR A 48 -7.83 3.96 9.76
N VAL A 49 -8.22 3.93 11.04
CA VAL A 49 -9.61 3.63 11.44
C VAL A 49 -10.58 4.58 10.76
N ASN A 50 -10.16 5.84 10.64
CA ASN A 50 -11.00 6.92 10.18
C ASN A 50 -10.34 7.72 9.05
N VAL A 51 -9.28 7.22 8.44
CA VAL A 51 -8.54 7.92 7.38
C VAL A 51 -8.20 6.90 6.30
N TYR A 52 -8.35 7.28 5.03
CA TYR A 52 -8.00 6.40 3.91
C TYR A 52 -6.48 6.25 3.82
N GLU A 53 -5.99 5.02 3.82
CA GLU A 53 -4.56 4.73 3.70
C GLU A 53 -4.07 4.93 2.26
N PRO A 54 -2.80 5.32 2.04
CA PRO A 54 -2.22 5.28 0.71
C PRO A 54 -2.25 3.85 0.14
N SER A 55 -2.86 3.69 -1.02
CA SER A 55 -3.04 2.40 -1.69
C SER A 55 -2.34 2.38 -3.06
N ASP A 56 -2.39 1.26 -3.80
CA ASP A 56 -1.69 1.13 -5.09
C ASP A 56 -2.08 2.22 -6.10
N ASP A 57 -3.34 2.65 -6.08
CA ASP A 57 -3.87 3.77 -6.86
C ASP A 57 -3.23 5.12 -6.47
N THR A 58 -2.93 5.30 -5.18
CA THR A 58 -2.24 6.48 -4.66
C THR A 58 -0.82 6.53 -5.21
N TYR A 59 -0.08 5.42 -5.17
CA TYR A 59 1.30 5.39 -5.69
C TYR A 59 1.35 5.58 -7.20
N LEU A 60 0.40 5.01 -7.94
CA LEU A 60 0.28 5.25 -9.38
C LEU A 60 0.05 6.73 -9.70
N LEU A 61 -0.74 7.43 -8.87
CA LEU A 61 -0.95 8.87 -8.99
C LEU A 61 0.35 9.66 -8.72
N LEU A 62 1.17 9.25 -7.75
CA LEU A 62 2.46 9.89 -7.47
C LEU A 62 3.44 9.74 -8.64
N ASP A 63 3.47 8.57 -9.27
CA ASP A 63 4.30 8.32 -10.46
C ASP A 63 3.86 9.22 -11.62
N GLY A 64 2.54 9.36 -11.83
CA GLY A 64 1.99 10.32 -12.79
C GLY A 64 2.41 11.75 -12.51
N MET A 65 2.37 12.19 -11.24
CA MET A 65 2.86 13.52 -10.83
C MET A 65 4.32 13.75 -11.18
N LEU A 66 5.19 12.75 -11.01
CA LEU A 66 6.62 12.86 -11.35
C LEU A 66 6.84 13.01 -12.85
N LEU A 67 6.10 12.25 -13.66
CA LEU A 67 6.18 12.33 -15.12
C LEU A 67 5.79 13.72 -15.63
N ASP A 68 4.77 14.31 -15.01
CA ASP A 68 4.28 15.64 -15.37
C ASP A 68 5.01 16.79 -14.64
N MET A 69 5.92 16.50 -13.72
CA MET A 69 6.59 17.50 -12.87
C MET A 69 7.32 18.58 -13.69
N GLU A 70 7.97 18.21 -14.79
CA GLU A 70 8.61 19.18 -15.68
C GLU A 70 7.58 20.17 -16.28
N SER A 71 6.34 19.74 -16.54
CA SER A 71 5.28 20.64 -17.03
C SER A 71 4.82 21.62 -15.95
N VAL A 72 4.77 21.17 -14.70
CA VAL A 72 4.41 22.02 -13.55
C VAL A 72 5.50 23.06 -13.27
N LEU A 73 6.78 22.69 -13.44
CA LEU A 73 7.94 23.56 -13.18
C LEU A 73 8.27 24.53 -14.33
N ARG A 74 8.10 24.12 -15.60
CA ARG A 74 8.45 24.94 -16.79
C ARG A 74 7.66 26.23 -16.92
N ASN A 75 6.54 26.37 -16.21
CA ASN A 75 5.70 27.56 -16.25
C ASN A 75 6.17 28.68 -15.29
N GLN A 76 7.39 28.63 -14.74
CA GLN A 76 7.94 29.71 -13.91
C GLN A 76 8.28 31.00 -14.70
N ASP A 77 8.59 30.88 -16.00
CA ASP A 77 9.13 32.02 -16.79
C ASP A 77 8.07 32.86 -17.54
N ASP A 78 6.81 32.42 -17.59
CA ASP A 78 5.75 33.07 -18.40
C ASP A 78 4.82 33.99 -17.57
N TYR A 79 5.08 34.14 -16.28
CA TYR A 79 4.24 34.93 -15.37
C TYR A 79 5.03 36.03 -14.68
N ASP A 80 4.59 37.27 -14.88
CA ASP A 80 5.04 38.42 -14.11
C ASP A 80 4.90 38.11 -12.61
N CYS A 81 6.04 38.17 -11.94
CA CYS A 81 6.27 37.83 -10.54
C CYS A 81 5.06 38.13 -9.62
N LYS A 82 4.57 37.12 -8.89
CA LYS A 82 4.20 37.21 -7.46
C LYS A 82 3.62 35.91 -6.89
N ASP A 83 4.51 35.21 -6.20
CA ASP A 83 4.26 34.43 -5.00
C ASP A 83 3.36 33.18 -5.11
N ARG A 84 4.03 32.02 -5.11
CA ARG A 84 3.60 30.65 -4.73
C ARG A 84 2.57 29.92 -5.62
N HIS A 85 2.93 28.71 -6.05
CA HIS A 85 2.03 27.75 -6.68
C HIS A 85 0.91 27.38 -5.71
N VAL A 86 -0.34 27.47 -6.12
CA VAL A 86 -1.50 27.03 -5.34
C VAL A 86 -1.86 25.61 -5.74
N VAL A 87 -1.67 24.68 -4.82
CA VAL A 87 -2.00 23.25 -5.01
C VAL A 87 -3.23 22.93 -4.17
N LEU A 88 -4.26 22.35 -4.80
CA LEU A 88 -5.47 21.90 -4.13
C LEU A 88 -5.59 20.39 -4.23
N GLU A 89 -5.71 19.69 -3.11
CA GLU A 89 -6.13 18.29 -3.07
C GLU A 89 -7.55 18.17 -2.57
N ILE A 90 -8.38 17.43 -3.30
CA ILE A 90 -9.77 17.13 -2.95
C ILE A 90 -9.85 15.69 -2.44
N GLY A 91 -10.38 15.50 -1.23
CA GLY A 91 -10.45 14.18 -0.59
C GLY A 91 -9.07 13.70 -0.16
N THR A 92 -8.38 14.50 0.66
CA THR A 92 -6.95 14.32 0.98
C THR A 92 -6.63 12.97 1.63
N GLY A 93 -7.57 12.37 2.38
CA GLY A 93 -7.33 11.12 3.09
C GLY A 93 -6.07 11.19 3.96
N SER A 94 -5.04 10.43 3.61
CA SER A 94 -3.74 10.41 4.30
C SER A 94 -2.87 11.65 4.08
N GLY A 95 -3.20 12.50 3.11
CA GLY A 95 -2.40 13.67 2.70
C GLY A 95 -1.09 13.33 2.00
N VAL A 96 -0.87 12.07 1.60
CA VAL A 96 0.35 11.65 0.90
C VAL A 96 0.53 12.35 -0.45
N PRO A 97 -0.47 12.43 -1.35
CA PRO A 97 -0.26 13.05 -2.65
C PRO A 97 0.05 14.55 -2.57
N ILE A 98 -0.70 15.33 -1.79
CA ILE A 98 -0.40 16.76 -1.62
C ILE A 98 0.96 16.99 -0.95
N THR A 99 1.32 16.18 0.05
CA THR A 99 2.62 16.27 0.73
C THR A 99 3.75 15.95 -0.23
N PHE A 100 3.59 14.91 -1.04
CA PHE A 100 4.57 14.49 -2.04
C PHE A 100 4.82 15.59 -3.07
N LEU A 101 3.77 16.07 -3.75
CA LEU A 101 3.91 17.11 -4.77
C LEU A 101 4.50 18.39 -4.18
N THR A 102 4.01 18.83 -3.02
CA THR A 102 4.54 20.02 -2.32
C THR A 102 6.02 19.86 -2.01
N THR A 103 6.45 18.69 -1.55
CA THR A 103 7.86 18.40 -1.28
C THR A 103 8.71 18.48 -2.56
N GLN A 104 8.23 17.91 -3.67
CA GLN A 104 8.95 17.96 -4.94
C GLN A 104 9.07 19.39 -5.48
N LEU A 105 7.99 20.17 -5.42
CA LEU A 105 7.99 21.57 -5.83
C LEU A 105 8.98 22.40 -4.99
N ILE A 106 8.94 22.28 -3.66
CA ILE A 106 9.87 22.99 -2.76
C ILE A 106 11.33 22.59 -3.03
N LYS A 107 11.61 21.30 -3.26
CA LYS A 107 12.96 20.83 -3.64
C LYS A 107 13.46 21.43 -4.96
N ASN A 108 12.55 21.82 -5.84
CA ASN A 108 12.83 22.53 -7.09
C ASN A 108 12.72 24.06 -6.94
N ASN A 109 12.89 24.59 -5.72
CA ASN A 109 12.86 26.03 -5.39
C ASN A 109 11.54 26.75 -5.71
N ALA A 110 10.43 26.02 -5.90
CA ALA A 110 9.12 26.64 -6.00
C ALA A 110 8.60 27.07 -4.61
N LYS A 111 7.98 28.26 -4.54
CA LYS A 111 7.13 28.61 -3.40
C LYS A 111 5.78 27.91 -3.59
N VAL A 112 5.19 27.35 -2.53
CA VAL A 112 3.94 26.59 -2.62
C VAL A 112 2.95 27.03 -1.54
N HIS A 113 1.67 27.11 -1.90
CA HIS A 113 0.52 27.20 -1.01
C HIS A 113 -0.36 25.98 -1.25
N ALA A 114 -0.19 24.97 -0.40
CA ALA A 114 -0.91 23.72 -0.49
C ALA A 114 -2.18 23.76 0.37
N ILE A 115 -3.32 23.37 -0.22
CA ILE A 115 -4.63 23.31 0.41
C ILE A 115 -5.18 21.89 0.24
N ALA A 116 -5.55 21.25 1.34
CA ALA A 116 -6.17 19.94 1.36
C ALA A 116 -7.61 20.04 1.89
N THR A 117 -8.55 19.44 1.18
CA THR A 117 -9.96 19.39 1.59
C THR A 117 -10.43 17.96 1.81
N ASP A 118 -11.37 17.82 2.74
CA ASP A 118 -12.02 16.54 3.06
C ASP A 118 -13.30 16.83 3.85
N ILE A 119 -14.29 15.96 3.74
CA ILE A 119 -15.49 15.99 4.60
C ILE A 119 -15.16 15.49 6.01
N ASN A 120 -14.16 14.62 6.12
CA ASN A 120 -13.78 13.94 7.34
C ASN A 120 -12.71 14.73 8.12
N PRO A 121 -13.01 15.25 9.31
CA PRO A 121 -12.08 16.06 10.08
C PRO A 121 -10.83 15.28 10.52
N LYS A 122 -10.91 13.95 10.67
CA LYS A 122 -9.76 13.12 11.04
C LYS A 122 -8.77 12.96 9.88
N ALA A 123 -9.25 12.94 8.64
CA ALA A 123 -8.39 12.94 7.45
C ALA A 123 -7.60 14.25 7.35
N LEU A 124 -8.23 15.39 7.66
CA LEU A 124 -7.56 16.68 7.70
C LEU A 124 -6.48 16.76 8.79
N GLU A 125 -6.77 16.28 10.00
CA GLU A 125 -5.77 16.21 11.07
C GLU A 125 -4.59 15.31 10.68
N PHE A 126 -4.87 14.19 10.03
CA PHE A 126 -3.85 13.26 9.57
C PHE A 126 -2.97 13.85 8.46
N ALA A 127 -3.58 14.48 7.45
CA ALA A 127 -2.86 15.18 6.40
C ALA A 127 -1.92 16.26 6.97
N GLN A 128 -2.34 17.01 8.00
CA GLN A 128 -1.46 17.95 8.69
C GLN A 128 -0.27 17.27 9.37
N LYS A 129 -0.47 16.12 10.03
CA LYS A 129 0.62 15.34 10.64
C LYS A 129 1.57 14.79 9.58
N THR A 130 1.06 14.29 8.46
CA THR A 130 1.86 13.88 7.29
C THR A 130 2.72 15.03 6.78
N ALA A 131 2.14 16.21 6.58
CA ALA A 131 2.87 17.39 6.15
C ALA A 131 3.97 17.79 7.16
N HIS A 132 3.64 17.82 8.46
CA HIS A 132 4.58 18.17 9.53
C HIS A 132 5.76 17.19 9.63
N GLU A 133 5.50 15.88 9.58
CA GLU A 133 6.53 14.83 9.58
C GLU A 133 7.50 14.98 8.40
N ASN A 134 7.02 15.52 7.29
CA ASN A 134 7.78 15.78 6.06
C ASN A 134 8.29 17.21 5.92
N GLN A 135 8.16 18.03 6.96
CA GLN A 135 8.65 19.41 7.01
C GLN A 135 8.06 20.32 5.91
N VAL A 136 6.81 20.06 5.51
CA VAL A 136 6.05 20.92 4.59
C VAL A 136 4.82 21.49 5.28
N SER A 137 4.29 22.59 4.76
CA SER A 137 3.11 23.26 5.30
C SER A 137 1.93 23.07 4.35
N ILE A 138 0.81 22.57 4.86
CA ILE A 138 -0.46 22.50 4.14
C ILE A 138 -1.56 23.18 4.97
N GLN A 139 -2.49 23.84 4.30
CA GLN A 139 -3.72 24.34 4.89
C GLN A 139 -4.79 23.27 4.73
N THR A 140 -5.55 22.96 5.79
CA THR A 140 -6.66 22.01 5.71
C THR A 140 -8.00 22.70 5.91
N ILE A 141 -8.99 22.30 5.11
CA ILE A 141 -10.32 22.91 5.10
C ILE A 141 -11.37 21.79 5.04
N GLN A 142 -12.24 21.75 6.05
CA GLN A 142 -13.33 20.79 6.08
C GLN A 142 -14.47 21.28 5.18
N CYS A 143 -14.70 20.58 4.07
CA CYS A 143 -15.80 20.85 3.17
C CYS A 143 -16.12 19.66 2.27
N ASP A 144 -17.31 19.67 1.69
CA ASP A 144 -17.67 18.75 0.61
C ASP A 144 -16.94 19.16 -0.67
N LEU A 145 -16.10 18.26 -1.19
CA LEU A 145 -15.20 18.46 -2.33
C LEU A 145 -14.38 19.75 -2.20
N ALA A 146 -14.77 20.82 -2.89
CA ALA A 146 -14.12 22.15 -2.80
C ALA A 146 -15.13 23.28 -2.58
N THR A 147 -16.35 22.97 -2.12
CA THR A 147 -17.48 23.91 -2.02
C THR A 147 -17.15 25.18 -1.24
N ALA A 148 -16.40 25.06 -0.14
CA ALA A 148 -15.98 26.21 0.68
C ALA A 148 -14.94 27.12 -0.02
N LEU A 149 -14.26 26.61 -1.06
CA LEU A 149 -13.18 27.31 -1.76
C LEU A 149 -13.61 27.97 -3.06
N LEU A 150 -14.80 27.63 -3.56
CA LEU A 150 -15.30 28.10 -4.86
C LEU A 150 -15.29 29.63 -4.98
N GLN A 151 -15.57 30.38 -3.91
CA GLN A 151 -15.63 31.84 -3.97
C GLN A 151 -14.25 32.51 -3.85
N GLU A 152 -13.35 31.96 -3.04
CA GLU A 152 -12.07 32.61 -2.71
C GLU A 152 -10.94 32.23 -3.68
N TYR A 153 -10.94 30.98 -4.16
CA TYR A 153 -9.86 30.40 -4.96
C TYR A 153 -10.19 30.24 -6.45
N ALA A 154 -11.35 30.75 -6.89
CA ALA A 154 -11.74 30.85 -8.29
C ALA A 154 -10.61 31.41 -9.17
N GLY A 155 -10.13 30.62 -10.12
CA GLY A 155 -9.07 31.00 -11.08
C GLY A 155 -7.69 31.22 -10.47
N LYS A 156 -7.45 30.79 -9.21
CA LYS A 156 -6.18 30.95 -8.49
C LYS A 156 -5.45 29.64 -8.19
N VAL A 157 -6.07 28.48 -8.48
CA VAL A 157 -5.48 27.17 -8.23
C VAL A 157 -4.70 26.73 -9.46
N ASP A 158 -3.41 26.45 -9.29
CA ASP A 158 -2.53 26.03 -10.37
C ASP A 158 -2.66 24.52 -10.64
N VAL A 159 -2.71 23.71 -9.57
CA VAL A 159 -2.77 22.24 -9.65
C VAL A 159 -3.91 21.71 -8.81
N ILE A 160 -4.72 20.80 -9.39
CA ILE A 160 -5.75 20.05 -8.67
C ILE A 160 -5.36 18.58 -8.63
N ILE A 161 -5.28 18.04 -7.42
CA ILE A 161 -5.11 16.62 -7.14
C ILE A 161 -6.48 16.06 -6.75
N PHE A 162 -6.95 15.04 -7.48
CA PHE A 162 -8.21 14.39 -7.13
C PHE A 162 -8.18 12.90 -7.46
N ASN A 163 -8.17 12.06 -6.42
CA ASN A 163 -8.25 10.61 -6.53
C ASN A 163 -9.61 10.12 -6.01
N PRO A 164 -10.69 10.20 -6.81
CA PRO A 164 -12.03 9.86 -6.36
C PRO A 164 -12.21 8.36 -6.08
N PRO A 165 -13.17 8.00 -5.20
CA PRO A 165 -13.59 6.61 -5.05
C PRO A 165 -14.20 6.06 -6.34
N TYR A 166 -13.86 4.82 -6.66
CA TYR A 166 -14.31 4.12 -7.87
C TYR A 166 -15.05 2.81 -7.62
N VAL A 167 -15.27 2.41 -6.35
CA VAL A 167 -15.86 1.11 -6.02
C VAL A 167 -17.38 1.15 -6.22
N PRO A 168 -17.95 0.30 -7.10
CA PRO A 168 -19.41 0.18 -7.22
C PRO A 168 -20.03 -0.26 -5.90
N THR A 169 -20.92 0.55 -5.35
CA THR A 169 -21.51 0.40 -4.00
C THR A 169 -22.98 0.84 -4.00
N PRO A 170 -23.82 0.35 -3.07
CA PRO A 170 -25.17 0.88 -2.89
C PRO A 170 -25.15 2.40 -2.65
N ASP A 171 -26.15 3.10 -3.16
CA ASP A 171 -26.22 4.55 -3.15
C ASP A 171 -26.30 5.15 -1.73
N GLU A 172 -26.74 4.36 -0.74
CA GLU A 172 -26.79 4.74 0.66
C GLU A 172 -25.39 4.83 1.30
N GLU A 173 -24.45 3.99 0.85
CA GLU A 173 -23.07 3.94 1.38
C GLU A 173 -22.23 5.15 0.95
N VAL A 174 -22.65 5.85 -0.10
CA VAL A 174 -22.03 7.12 -0.56
C VAL A 174 -22.40 8.29 0.35
N THR A 175 -23.46 8.17 1.16
CA THR A 175 -24.02 9.26 1.98
C THR A 175 -23.81 9.07 3.49
N GLY A 176 -22.97 8.11 3.87
CA GLY A 176 -22.64 7.83 5.27
C GLY A 176 -21.78 8.90 5.95
N ASN A 177 -21.39 8.62 7.19
CA ASN A 177 -20.43 9.44 7.96
C ASN A 177 -19.20 8.64 8.41
N GLY A 178 -19.12 7.35 8.06
CA GLY A 178 -17.99 6.51 8.38
C GLY A 178 -16.95 6.50 7.25
N ILE A 179 -15.91 5.70 7.47
CA ILE A 179 -14.78 5.59 6.54
C ILE A 179 -15.18 4.96 5.20
N GLU A 180 -16.30 4.23 5.16
CA GLU A 180 -16.85 3.60 3.97
C GLU A 180 -17.12 4.56 2.82
N VAL A 181 -17.43 5.82 3.13
CA VAL A 181 -17.65 6.87 2.15
C VAL A 181 -16.38 7.17 1.34
N SER A 182 -15.20 6.90 1.90
CA SER A 182 -13.91 7.17 1.22
C SER A 182 -13.65 6.28 0.01
N TRP A 183 -14.31 5.13 -0.11
CA TRP A 183 -14.21 4.22 -1.26
C TRP A 183 -15.52 4.02 -2.03
N ALA A 184 -16.66 4.50 -1.50
CA ALA A 184 -17.98 4.31 -2.12
C ALA A 184 -18.18 5.19 -3.37
N GLY A 185 -18.23 4.55 -4.55
CA GLY A 185 -18.48 5.18 -5.84
C GLY A 185 -19.95 5.12 -6.32
N GLY A 186 -20.90 4.63 -5.52
CA GLY A 186 -22.31 4.45 -5.93
C GLY A 186 -22.50 3.33 -6.95
N GLU A 187 -23.74 3.10 -7.43
CA GLU A 187 -24.08 1.86 -8.15
C GLU A 187 -23.21 1.58 -9.38
N ARG A 188 -22.70 2.65 -10.00
CA ARG A 188 -21.85 2.60 -11.21
C ARG A 188 -20.38 2.88 -10.94
N GLY A 189 -19.98 2.99 -9.67
CA GLY A 189 -18.60 3.33 -9.27
C GLY A 189 -18.14 4.73 -9.67
N ARG A 190 -19.08 5.62 -10.03
CA ARG A 190 -18.81 6.95 -10.57
C ARG A 190 -19.68 8.05 -9.97
N ARG A 191 -20.47 7.79 -8.93
CA ARG A 191 -21.40 8.78 -8.35
C ARG A 191 -20.68 10.04 -7.88
N VAL A 192 -19.55 9.91 -7.19
CA VAL A 192 -18.74 11.05 -6.74
C VAL A 192 -18.15 11.80 -7.94
N ILE A 193 -17.75 11.07 -9.00
CA ILE A 193 -17.27 11.64 -10.28
C ILE A 193 -18.40 12.33 -11.05
N ASP A 194 -19.61 11.79 -11.04
CA ASP A 194 -20.79 12.33 -11.72
C ASP A 194 -21.33 13.57 -10.97
N GLN A 195 -21.30 13.57 -9.64
CA GLN A 195 -21.47 14.79 -8.85
C GLN A 195 -20.38 15.80 -9.20
N HIS A 196 -19.16 15.30 -9.45
CA HIS A 196 -18.06 16.09 -9.97
C HIS A 196 -18.33 16.65 -11.37
N SER A 197 -19.14 16.02 -12.25
CA SER A 197 -19.46 16.57 -13.57
C SER A 197 -20.47 17.73 -13.55
N ASN A 198 -21.31 17.84 -12.51
CA ASN A 198 -22.04 19.10 -12.23
C ASN A 198 -21.10 20.17 -11.64
N ILE A 199 -20.07 19.73 -10.93
CA ILE A 199 -18.95 20.56 -10.51
C ILE A 199 -18.06 20.89 -11.71
N GLU A 200 -17.90 20.09 -12.76
CA GLU A 200 -17.20 20.50 -13.99
C GLU A 200 -17.89 21.75 -14.54
N SER A 201 -19.21 21.81 -14.62
CA SER A 201 -19.85 23.06 -15.07
C SER A 201 -19.62 24.27 -14.14
N ASN A 202 -19.34 24.09 -12.84
CA ASN A 202 -19.10 25.18 -11.89
C ASN A 202 -17.62 25.40 -11.57
N VAL A 203 -16.84 24.39 -11.18
CA VAL A 203 -15.38 24.38 -11.06
C VAL A 203 -14.68 24.59 -12.39
N TYR A 204 -15.08 23.97 -13.50
CA TYR A 204 -14.47 24.30 -14.80
C TYR A 204 -14.77 25.77 -15.14
N ASN A 205 -16.01 26.29 -14.99
CA ASN A 205 -16.29 27.72 -15.24
C ASN A 205 -15.75 28.72 -14.17
N THR A 206 -15.47 28.27 -12.95
CA THR A 206 -14.97 29.10 -11.82
C THR A 206 -13.44 29.05 -11.73
N PHE A 207 -12.80 28.00 -12.25
CA PHE A 207 -11.34 27.83 -12.27
C PHE A 207 -10.72 27.90 -13.68
N THR A 208 -11.51 27.96 -14.76
CA THR A 208 -10.99 28.29 -16.11
C THR A 208 -10.91 29.79 -16.35
N MET A 209 -9.81 30.36 -15.87
CA MET A 209 -8.93 31.16 -16.75
C MET A 209 -7.45 30.77 -16.58
N ARG A 210 -7.11 29.86 -15.65
CA ARG A 210 -5.77 29.26 -15.51
C ARG A 210 -5.80 27.88 -14.82
N PRO A 211 -6.00 26.76 -15.53
CA PRO A 211 -5.58 25.46 -15.00
C PRO A 211 -4.46 24.86 -15.85
N PHE A 212 -3.37 24.45 -15.21
CA PHE A 212 -2.45 23.46 -15.79
C PHE A 212 -2.42 22.25 -14.88
N LEU A 213 -2.92 21.14 -15.43
CA LEU A 213 -2.90 19.79 -14.86
C LEU A 213 -3.98 19.52 -13.78
N VAL A 214 -5.05 18.88 -14.24
CA VAL A 214 -5.98 18.11 -13.40
C VAL A 214 -5.45 16.67 -13.41
N LEU A 215 -4.77 16.26 -12.35
CA LEU A 215 -4.37 14.87 -12.16
C LEU A 215 -5.53 14.13 -11.52
N VAL A 216 -6.42 13.63 -12.38
CA VAL A 216 -7.41 12.63 -11.99
C VAL A 216 -6.90 11.29 -12.47
N ASN A 217 -6.91 10.29 -11.60
CA ASN A 217 -6.62 8.91 -11.96
C ASN A 217 -7.78 8.36 -12.83
N LEU A 218 -7.86 8.81 -14.09
CA LEU A 218 -8.89 8.44 -15.05
C LEU A 218 -8.51 7.11 -15.73
N LEU A 219 -8.29 6.05 -14.95
CA LEU A 219 -8.05 4.70 -15.50
C LEU A 219 -9.24 4.13 -16.31
N PHE A 220 -10.35 4.87 -16.47
CA PHE A 220 -11.54 4.43 -17.21
C PHE A 220 -12.09 5.41 -18.25
N PHE A 221 -11.34 6.43 -18.67
CA PHE A 221 -11.75 7.29 -19.81
C PHE A 221 -11.09 6.90 -21.14
N ALA A 222 -11.01 5.59 -21.42
CA ALA A 222 -11.08 5.17 -22.82
C ALA A 222 -12.55 5.35 -23.25
N PRO A 223 -12.86 6.17 -24.27
CA PRO A 223 -14.21 6.25 -24.80
C PRO A 223 -14.51 4.91 -25.49
N VAL A 224 -15.07 3.96 -24.75
CA VAL A 224 -15.87 2.93 -25.40
C VAL A 224 -17.06 3.68 -25.95
N ALA A 225 -17.08 3.84 -27.27
CA ALA A 225 -18.22 4.34 -28.01
C ALA A 225 -19.47 3.70 -27.42
N VAL A 226 -20.38 4.54 -26.92
CA VAL A 226 -21.69 4.12 -26.43
C VAL A 226 -22.45 3.56 -27.64
N SER A 227 -22.25 2.28 -27.95
CA SER A 227 -23.26 1.52 -28.66
C SER A 227 -24.19 0.98 -27.60
N GLU A 228 -25.46 1.35 -27.70
CA GLU A 228 -26.58 0.87 -26.89
C GLU A 228 -26.45 -0.63 -26.60
N TYR A 229 -25.97 -0.97 -25.41
CA TYR A 229 -26.03 -2.34 -24.90
C TYR A 229 -27.31 -2.42 -24.06
N GLU A 230 -28.35 -3.03 -24.64
CA GLU A 230 -29.52 -3.45 -23.89
C GLU A 230 -29.08 -4.40 -22.76
N VAL A 231 -29.34 -4.01 -21.51
CA VAL A 231 -29.07 -4.82 -20.32
C VAL A 231 -30.09 -5.97 -20.31
N PRO A 232 -29.65 -7.26 -20.36
CA PRO A 232 -30.58 -8.38 -20.28
C PRO A 232 -31.23 -8.43 -18.89
N THR A 233 -32.56 -8.35 -18.84
CA THR A 233 -33.41 -8.35 -17.63
C THR A 233 -33.51 -9.70 -16.92
N LYS A 234 -32.43 -10.50 -16.88
CA LYS A 234 -32.38 -11.61 -15.94
C LYS A 234 -31.93 -11.05 -14.61
N LYS A 235 -32.84 -11.06 -13.62
CA LYS A 235 -32.56 -10.82 -12.20
C LYS A 235 -31.31 -11.61 -11.80
N ALA A 236 -30.14 -11.00 -11.91
CA ALA A 236 -28.96 -11.44 -11.19
C ALA A 236 -29.31 -11.18 -9.73
N MET A 237 -29.45 -12.25 -8.95
CA MET A 237 -29.40 -12.09 -7.51
C MET A 237 -28.10 -11.32 -7.20
N PRO A 238 -28.13 -10.32 -6.30
CA PRO A 238 -26.91 -9.64 -5.90
C PRO A 238 -25.90 -10.73 -5.51
N PRO A 239 -24.63 -10.61 -5.95
CA PRO A 239 -23.61 -11.51 -5.45
C PRO A 239 -23.74 -11.51 -3.92
N LYS A 240 -23.87 -12.69 -3.30
CA LYS A 240 -23.75 -12.79 -1.85
C LYS A 240 -22.43 -12.11 -1.52
N MET A 241 -22.47 -10.92 -0.92
CA MET A 241 -21.28 -10.32 -0.37
C MET A 241 -20.81 -11.26 0.73
N ASP A 242 -19.65 -11.86 0.52
CA ASP A 242 -18.95 -12.51 1.61
C ASP A 242 -18.75 -11.45 2.70
N PRO A 243 -18.95 -11.80 3.99
CA PRO A 243 -18.76 -10.86 5.09
C PRO A 243 -17.40 -10.16 4.98
N ILE A 244 -17.33 -8.88 5.42
CA ILE A 244 -16.07 -8.12 5.47
C ILE A 244 -14.98 -9.07 5.99
N PRO A 245 -13.94 -9.38 5.19
CA PRO A 245 -13.04 -10.43 5.61
C PRO A 245 -12.42 -9.97 6.93
N THR A 246 -12.58 -10.76 7.97
CA THR A 246 -11.89 -10.55 9.24
C THR A 246 -10.66 -11.46 9.19
N LEU A 247 -9.53 -10.97 9.65
CA LEU A 247 -8.45 -11.90 9.98
C LEU A 247 -8.82 -12.64 11.26
N PRO A 248 -8.31 -13.88 11.39
CA PRO A 248 -8.53 -14.64 12.61
C PRO A 248 -8.03 -13.90 13.85
N VAL A 249 -8.55 -14.32 15.00
CA VAL A 249 -8.09 -13.83 16.31
C VAL A 249 -6.60 -14.13 16.46
N VAL A 250 -5.85 -13.14 16.98
CA VAL A 250 -4.45 -13.32 17.34
C VAL A 250 -4.40 -14.00 18.70
N THR A 251 -3.87 -15.21 18.75
CA THR A 251 -3.76 -15.99 20.00
C THR A 251 -2.36 -15.99 20.59
N HIS A 252 -1.34 -15.62 19.80
CA HIS A 252 0.02 -15.49 20.27
C HIS A 252 0.69 -14.28 19.60
N ARG A 253 1.60 -13.62 20.32
CA ARG A 253 2.52 -12.63 19.77
C ARG A 253 3.95 -13.13 19.85
N THR A 254 4.70 -12.94 18.78
CA THR A 254 6.15 -13.15 18.76
C THR A 254 6.86 -11.97 18.14
N TYR A 255 8.17 -11.88 18.31
CA TYR A 255 8.99 -10.83 17.70
C TYR A 255 10.27 -11.39 17.09
N MET A 256 10.85 -10.60 16.18
CA MET A 256 12.21 -10.75 15.68
C MET A 256 12.89 -9.38 15.65
N ASP A 257 14.04 -9.26 16.31
CA ASP A 257 14.94 -8.11 16.16
C ASP A 257 15.86 -8.35 14.96
N ILE A 258 15.94 -7.39 14.05
CA ILE A 258 16.61 -7.55 12.76
C ILE A 258 17.84 -6.65 12.68
N SER A 259 18.92 -7.19 12.12
CA SER A 259 20.06 -6.42 11.60
C SER A 259 20.21 -6.61 10.09
N ILE A 260 20.80 -5.62 9.44
CA ILE A 260 21.27 -5.68 8.06
C ILE A 260 22.75 -5.29 8.05
N ASP A 261 23.63 -6.17 7.58
CA ASP A 261 25.09 -6.06 7.66
C ASP A 261 25.60 -5.73 9.08
N GLY A 262 24.92 -6.27 10.09
CA GLY A 262 25.23 -6.07 11.51
C GLY A 262 24.71 -4.74 12.10
N GLU A 263 24.09 -3.88 11.29
CA GLU A 263 23.42 -2.68 11.78
C GLU A 263 21.99 -3.01 12.20
N THR A 264 21.64 -2.77 13.46
CA THR A 264 20.27 -2.98 13.98
C THR A 264 19.27 -2.08 13.26
N LYS A 265 18.23 -2.69 12.66
CA LYS A 265 17.15 -1.97 11.96
C LYS A 265 15.88 -1.84 12.78
N GLY A 266 15.67 -2.72 13.76
CA GLY A 266 14.53 -2.65 14.67
C GLY A 266 13.85 -4.00 14.83
N ARG A 267 12.59 -3.97 15.26
CA ARG A 267 11.81 -5.15 15.63
C ARG A 267 10.62 -5.33 14.68
N ILE A 268 10.40 -6.57 14.27
CA ILE A 268 9.14 -7.02 13.66
C ILE A 268 8.34 -7.76 14.72
N VAL A 269 7.07 -7.40 14.89
CA VAL A 269 6.14 -8.11 15.78
C VAL A 269 5.13 -8.87 14.95
N PHE A 270 4.88 -10.13 15.30
CA PHE A 270 3.95 -11.01 14.61
C PHE A 270 2.74 -11.32 15.49
N GLY A 271 1.57 -11.38 14.86
CA GLY A 271 0.33 -11.93 15.43
C GLY A 271 0.03 -13.26 14.78
N LEU A 272 -0.21 -14.29 15.60
CA LEU A 272 -0.34 -15.67 15.15
C LEU A 272 -1.77 -16.20 15.36
N PHE A 273 -2.28 -16.94 14.38
CA PHE A 273 -3.65 -17.42 14.30
C PHE A 273 -3.79 -18.85 14.86
N GLY A 274 -3.52 -19.05 16.15
CA GLY A 274 -3.46 -20.40 16.73
C GLY A 274 -4.79 -21.16 16.77
N GLU A 275 -5.94 -20.50 16.58
CA GLU A 275 -7.22 -21.20 16.36
C GLU A 275 -7.37 -21.75 14.93
N VAL A 276 -6.63 -21.19 13.98
CA VAL A 276 -6.70 -21.56 12.56
C VAL A 276 -5.63 -22.58 12.19
N ALA A 277 -4.41 -22.37 12.68
CA ALA A 277 -3.25 -23.23 12.41
C ALA A 277 -2.46 -23.51 13.71
N PRO A 278 -3.03 -24.30 14.65
CA PRO A 278 -2.41 -24.51 15.96
C PRO A 278 -1.01 -25.13 15.91
N LYS A 279 -0.74 -26.13 15.06
CA LYS A 279 0.60 -26.73 14.93
C LYS A 279 1.60 -25.76 14.29
N ALA A 280 1.19 -25.03 13.25
CA ALA A 280 2.07 -24.04 12.62
C ALA A 280 2.47 -22.96 13.63
N VAL A 281 1.51 -22.50 14.43
CA VAL A 281 1.73 -21.51 15.50
C VAL A 281 2.60 -22.07 16.63
N GLU A 282 2.30 -23.27 17.13
CA GLU A 282 3.10 -23.95 18.15
C GLU A 282 4.57 -24.07 17.72
N ASN A 283 4.78 -24.54 16.49
CA ASN A 283 6.10 -24.67 15.87
C ASN A 283 6.82 -23.32 15.77
N PHE A 284 6.16 -22.29 15.24
CA PHE A 284 6.76 -20.98 15.06
C PHE A 284 7.10 -20.29 16.40
N VAL A 285 6.21 -20.40 17.39
CA VAL A 285 6.43 -19.84 18.75
C VAL A 285 7.62 -20.50 19.43
N ALA A 286 7.69 -21.82 19.40
CA ALA A 286 8.80 -22.59 19.97
C ALA A 286 10.15 -22.22 19.34
N LEU A 287 10.19 -22.09 18.01
CA LEU A 287 11.38 -21.67 17.27
C LEU A 287 11.75 -20.20 17.54
N CYS A 288 10.78 -19.32 17.77
CA CYS A 288 11.05 -17.95 18.23
C CYS A 288 11.65 -17.93 19.63
N ASN A 289 11.12 -18.73 20.57
CA ASN A 289 11.57 -18.76 21.97
C ASN A 289 12.91 -19.46 22.18
N CYS A 290 13.33 -20.30 21.24
CA CYS A 290 14.57 -21.07 21.34
C CYS A 290 14.65 -21.97 22.58
N ASP A 291 13.51 -22.47 23.07
CA ASP A 291 13.38 -23.21 24.33
C ASP A 291 13.12 -24.72 24.14
N HIS A 292 13.00 -25.19 22.89
CA HIS A 292 12.75 -26.59 22.54
C HIS A 292 14.01 -27.45 22.37
N GLY A 293 15.18 -26.90 22.70
CA GLY A 293 16.45 -27.61 22.66
C GLY A 293 16.91 -27.94 21.24
N LYS A 294 17.40 -29.17 21.02
CA LYS A 294 17.98 -29.58 19.73
C LYS A 294 16.99 -30.37 18.89
N ALA A 295 16.99 -30.05 17.59
CA ALA A 295 16.23 -30.74 16.57
C ALA A 295 16.60 -32.23 16.52
N LYS A 296 15.60 -33.09 16.28
CA LYS A 296 15.72 -34.54 16.38
C LYS A 296 16.63 -35.11 15.30
N VAL A 297 16.54 -34.59 14.08
CA VAL A 297 17.28 -35.09 12.91
C VAL A 297 18.59 -34.32 12.73
N THR A 298 18.51 -32.99 12.64
CA THR A 298 19.66 -32.13 12.29
C THR A 298 20.60 -31.86 13.46
N LYS A 299 20.15 -32.10 14.71
CA LYS A 299 20.90 -31.84 15.96
C LYS A 299 21.29 -30.37 16.18
N LYS A 300 20.81 -29.46 15.33
CA LYS A 300 20.92 -28.00 15.50
C LYS A 300 19.91 -27.52 16.53
N ASP A 301 20.15 -26.37 17.14
CA ASP A 301 19.20 -25.80 18.09
C ASP A 301 17.93 -25.35 17.35
N LEU A 302 16.76 -25.72 17.88
CA LEU A 302 15.45 -25.33 17.36
C LEU A 302 15.22 -23.85 17.71
N CYS A 303 15.80 -22.96 16.91
CA CYS A 303 15.90 -21.54 17.25
C CYS A 303 16.05 -20.65 16.02
N TYR A 304 15.25 -19.57 15.94
CA TYR A 304 15.37 -18.55 14.89
C TYR A 304 16.40 -17.46 15.20
N LYS A 305 16.81 -17.31 16.46
CA LYS A 305 17.88 -16.38 16.82
C LYS A 305 19.18 -16.75 16.08
N HIS A 306 19.82 -15.73 15.53
CA HIS A 306 21.01 -15.81 14.67
C HIS A 306 20.81 -16.63 13.39
N THR A 307 19.61 -16.57 12.80
CA THR A 307 19.33 -17.18 11.49
C THR A 307 19.11 -16.11 10.42
N PRO A 308 19.50 -16.37 9.16
CA PRO A 308 19.35 -15.39 8.09
C PRO A 308 17.94 -15.38 7.51
N ILE A 309 17.51 -14.20 7.07
CA ILE A 309 16.47 -14.05 6.05
C ILE A 309 17.16 -14.23 4.71
N HIS A 310 17.22 -15.48 4.27
CA HIS A 310 18.09 -15.93 3.17
C HIS A 310 17.54 -15.63 1.78
N ARG A 311 16.25 -15.28 1.67
CA ARG A 311 15.62 -15.00 0.38
C ARG A 311 14.69 -13.79 0.44
N VAL A 312 14.97 -12.75 -0.33
CA VAL A 312 14.16 -11.53 -0.43
C VAL A 312 13.96 -11.17 -1.90
N ILE A 313 12.69 -11.16 -2.33
CA ILE A 313 12.29 -10.75 -3.67
C ILE A 313 11.40 -9.50 -3.52
N PRO A 314 11.90 -8.32 -3.95
CA PRO A 314 11.13 -7.08 -3.90
C PRO A 314 9.79 -7.20 -4.62
N ASN A 315 8.74 -6.61 -4.05
CA ASN A 315 7.35 -6.72 -4.50
C ASN A 315 6.84 -8.15 -4.58
N PHE A 316 7.36 -9.05 -3.72
CA PHE A 316 6.85 -10.41 -3.62
C PHE A 316 6.87 -10.92 -2.19
N LEU A 317 8.04 -11.26 -1.65
CA LEU A 317 8.17 -11.82 -0.31
C LEU A 317 9.59 -11.72 0.25
N LEU A 318 9.70 -11.84 1.56
CA LEU A 318 10.93 -12.16 2.29
C LEU A 318 10.74 -13.50 3.02
N GLN A 319 11.76 -14.35 3.00
CA GLN A 319 11.71 -15.74 3.46
C GLN A 319 12.91 -16.04 4.35
N GLY A 320 12.62 -16.69 5.48
CA GLY A 320 13.59 -17.05 6.51
C GLY A 320 13.26 -18.40 7.15
N GLY A 321 13.90 -18.68 8.29
CA GLY A 321 13.57 -19.84 9.12
C GLY A 321 14.35 -21.13 8.80
N ASP A 322 15.35 -21.07 7.92
CA ASP A 322 16.34 -22.14 7.79
C ASP A 322 17.46 -21.94 8.83
N PHE A 323 17.26 -22.48 10.03
CA PHE A 323 18.25 -22.41 11.11
C PHE A 323 19.39 -23.42 10.96
N THR A 324 19.39 -24.24 9.90
CA THR A 324 20.33 -25.36 9.75
C THR A 324 21.45 -25.05 8.77
N HIS A 325 21.11 -24.52 7.59
CA HIS A 325 22.05 -24.14 6.53
C HIS A 325 22.00 -22.63 6.25
N GLY A 326 20.87 -21.98 6.49
CA GLY A 326 20.69 -20.56 6.23
C GLY A 326 20.62 -20.19 4.76
N ASP A 327 20.33 -21.16 3.88
CA ASP A 327 20.29 -20.97 2.42
C ASP A 327 18.96 -21.41 1.78
N GLY A 328 18.02 -21.89 2.59
CA GLY A 328 16.69 -22.32 2.16
C GLY A 328 16.61 -23.81 1.83
N THR A 329 17.71 -24.57 1.93
CA THR A 329 17.71 -26.03 1.72
C THR A 329 17.39 -26.84 2.98
N GLY A 330 17.40 -26.17 4.14
CA GLY A 330 17.30 -26.83 5.43
C GLY A 330 16.04 -26.50 6.23
N GLY A 331 16.15 -26.68 7.54
CA GLY A 331 15.08 -26.47 8.51
C GLY A 331 14.42 -27.78 8.97
N GLU A 332 13.91 -27.76 10.19
CA GLU A 332 13.22 -28.89 10.83
C GLU A 332 12.14 -28.34 11.76
N SER A 333 10.97 -28.96 11.79
CA SER A 333 9.94 -28.58 12.75
C SER A 333 10.32 -29.04 14.17
N ILE A 334 9.65 -28.49 15.18
CA ILE A 334 9.76 -28.98 16.56
C ILE A 334 9.28 -30.43 16.73
N PHE A 335 8.50 -30.93 15.77
CA PHE A 335 7.97 -32.30 15.76
C PHE A 335 8.99 -33.33 15.23
N GLY A 336 10.11 -32.87 14.65
CA GLY A 336 11.18 -33.71 14.11
C GLY A 336 10.89 -34.32 12.74
N GLU A 337 9.75 -34.00 12.14
CA GLU A 337 9.33 -34.39 10.79
C GLU A 337 8.48 -33.28 10.14
N PRO A 338 8.32 -33.26 8.81
CA PRO A 338 7.40 -32.32 8.19
C PRO A 338 5.97 -32.54 8.72
N PHE A 339 5.22 -31.46 8.88
CA PHE A 339 3.84 -31.51 9.35
C PHE A 339 2.85 -31.00 8.29
N GLU A 340 1.58 -31.32 8.52
CA GLU A 340 0.49 -31.06 7.60
C GLU A 340 0.05 -29.60 7.55
N ASP A 341 -0.35 -29.11 6.37
CA ASP A 341 -1.16 -27.90 6.27
C ASP A 341 -2.51 -28.10 7.00
N GLU A 342 -2.80 -27.24 7.98
CA GLU A 342 -3.98 -27.31 8.84
C GLU A 342 -5.17 -26.56 8.24
N SER A 343 -4.90 -25.41 7.60
CA SER A 343 -5.97 -24.55 7.09
C SER A 343 -5.56 -23.64 5.94
N PHE A 344 -6.39 -23.63 4.89
CA PHE A 344 -6.33 -22.65 3.79
C PHE A 344 -7.48 -21.65 3.83
N LYS A 345 -8.10 -21.45 5.01
CA LYS A 345 -9.21 -20.50 5.20
C LYS A 345 -8.75 -19.06 4.99
N VAL A 346 -7.57 -18.73 5.50
CA VAL A 346 -6.96 -17.41 5.30
C VAL A 346 -6.25 -17.40 3.95
N LYS A 347 -6.57 -16.39 3.13
CA LYS A 347 -6.01 -16.21 1.79
C LYS A 347 -4.90 -15.17 1.80
N HIS A 348 -3.95 -15.27 0.87
CA HIS A 348 -2.90 -14.30 0.62
C HIS A 348 -3.44 -13.06 -0.12
N ASN A 349 -4.52 -12.50 0.38
CA ASN A 349 -5.29 -11.45 -0.27
C ASN A 349 -4.81 -10.03 0.08
N ARG A 350 -3.68 -9.90 0.78
CA ARG A 350 -3.07 -8.64 1.24
C ARG A 350 -1.58 -8.83 1.54
N ARG A 351 -0.85 -7.73 1.72
CA ARG A 351 0.55 -7.71 2.16
C ARG A 351 0.69 -8.08 3.64
N TYR A 352 1.88 -8.51 4.02
CA TYR A 352 2.33 -8.75 5.39
C TYR A 352 1.64 -9.88 6.14
N LEU A 353 1.18 -10.89 5.41
CA LEU A 353 0.76 -12.17 5.97
C LEU A 353 1.96 -13.10 6.15
N LEU A 354 1.99 -13.80 7.27
CA LEU A 354 3.00 -14.77 7.61
C LEU A 354 2.49 -16.17 7.25
N SER A 355 3.29 -16.90 6.47
CA SER A 355 2.87 -18.15 5.85
C SER A 355 4.00 -19.18 5.87
N MET A 356 3.65 -20.47 5.96
CA MET A 356 4.63 -21.55 5.97
C MET A 356 5.23 -21.71 4.58
N ALA A 357 6.56 -21.72 4.49
CA ALA A 357 7.24 -22.17 3.28
C ALA A 357 7.25 -23.71 3.27
N ASN A 358 6.98 -24.28 2.10
CA ASN A 358 6.91 -25.72 1.90
C ASN A 358 7.50 -26.10 0.53
N ASP A 359 7.55 -27.39 0.21
CA ASP A 359 8.15 -27.90 -1.04
C ASP A 359 7.33 -27.53 -2.30
N GLY A 360 6.25 -26.76 -2.13
CA GLY A 360 5.48 -26.16 -3.19
C GLY A 360 4.42 -27.07 -3.80
N LYS A 361 3.93 -26.65 -4.96
CA LYS A 361 2.77 -27.25 -5.62
C LYS A 361 3.01 -28.72 -5.97
N GLY A 362 2.14 -29.60 -5.48
CA GLY A 362 2.21 -31.05 -5.69
C GLY A 362 2.92 -31.82 -4.58
N LYS A 363 3.41 -31.13 -3.54
CA LYS A 363 3.98 -31.73 -2.32
C LYS A 363 3.35 -31.10 -1.06
N PRO A 364 2.03 -31.27 -0.86
CA PRO A 364 1.36 -30.75 0.33
C PRO A 364 1.91 -31.39 1.60
N HIS A 365 1.68 -30.78 2.76
CA HIS A 365 2.03 -31.33 4.07
C HIS A 365 3.55 -31.50 4.27
N THR A 366 4.31 -30.51 3.82
CA THR A 366 5.78 -30.48 3.93
C THR A 366 6.28 -29.32 4.79
N ASN A 367 5.45 -28.82 5.71
CA ASN A 367 5.77 -27.69 6.58
C ASN A 367 6.88 -28.07 7.57
N ARG A 368 7.87 -27.19 7.74
CA ARG A 368 9.03 -27.38 8.64
C ARG A 368 9.25 -26.14 9.51
N SER A 369 10.37 -25.46 9.36
CA SER A 369 10.69 -24.22 10.09
C SER A 369 10.73 -22.98 9.20
N GLN A 370 10.77 -23.15 7.88
CA GLN A 370 10.84 -22.00 6.97
C GLN A 370 9.48 -21.30 6.84
N TRP A 371 9.54 -19.99 6.74
CA TRP A 371 8.38 -19.10 6.67
C TRP A 371 8.66 -17.97 5.69
N PHE A 372 7.61 -17.34 5.18
CA PHE A 372 7.72 -16.11 4.43
C PHE A 372 6.68 -15.08 4.85
N ILE A 373 7.02 -13.81 4.63
CA ILE A 373 6.10 -12.68 4.68
C ILE A 373 5.95 -12.16 3.26
N ASN A 374 4.73 -12.09 2.76
CA ASN A 374 4.48 -11.48 1.44
C ASN A 374 4.47 -9.95 1.54
N THR A 375 5.08 -9.25 0.59
CA THR A 375 5.08 -7.77 0.54
C THR A 375 4.09 -7.22 -0.47
N VAL A 376 3.42 -8.09 -1.23
CA VAL A 376 2.28 -7.78 -2.10
C VAL A 376 1.18 -8.81 -1.91
N LYS A 377 0.01 -8.61 -2.51
CA LYS A 377 -1.02 -9.64 -2.60
C LYS A 377 -0.53 -10.82 -3.46
N THR A 378 -0.55 -12.04 -2.92
CA THR A 378 0.04 -13.23 -3.56
C THR A 378 -0.96 -14.40 -3.68
N GLN A 379 -2.16 -14.13 -4.22
CA GLN A 379 -3.26 -15.11 -4.31
C GLN A 379 -2.92 -16.42 -5.04
N TRP A 380 -1.89 -16.44 -5.89
CA TRP A 380 -1.42 -17.68 -6.53
C TRP A 380 -0.82 -18.70 -5.54
N LEU A 381 -0.55 -18.31 -4.30
CA LEU A 381 -0.10 -19.18 -3.21
C LEU A 381 -1.29 -19.77 -2.41
N ASP A 382 -2.52 -19.36 -2.69
CA ASP A 382 -3.71 -19.85 -2.00
C ASP A 382 -3.93 -21.34 -2.24
N GLY A 383 -4.11 -22.10 -1.15
CA GLY A 383 -4.24 -23.56 -1.21
C GLY A 383 -2.92 -24.29 -1.46
N ILE A 384 -1.80 -23.57 -1.51
CA ILE A 384 -0.45 -24.13 -1.60
C ILE A 384 0.29 -23.91 -0.28
N ASN A 385 0.27 -22.67 0.22
CA ASN A 385 0.90 -22.31 1.49
C ASN A 385 -0.18 -21.92 2.51
N GLU A 386 -0.05 -22.39 3.74
CA GLU A 386 -0.96 -22.02 4.82
C GLU A 386 -0.54 -20.70 5.48
N VAL A 387 -1.48 -19.76 5.57
CA VAL A 387 -1.29 -18.53 6.32
C VAL A 387 -1.61 -18.80 7.78
N PHE A 388 -0.61 -18.63 8.66
CA PHE A 388 -0.73 -18.90 10.09
C PHE A 388 -0.53 -17.66 10.96
N GLY A 389 -0.21 -16.51 10.37
CA GLY A 389 -0.09 -15.25 11.10
C GLY A 389 0.03 -14.04 10.18
N MET A 390 0.53 -12.96 10.76
CA MET A 390 0.67 -11.67 10.11
C MET A 390 1.65 -10.77 10.88
N VAL A 391 2.11 -9.71 10.23
CA VAL A 391 2.91 -8.66 10.87
C VAL A 391 2.00 -7.65 11.55
N LEU A 392 2.27 -7.38 12.83
CA LEU A 392 1.59 -6.39 13.65
C LEU A 392 2.36 -5.07 13.75
N GLU A 393 3.69 -5.10 13.74
CA GLU A 393 4.56 -3.92 13.89
C GLU A 393 5.87 -4.14 13.12
N GLY A 394 6.57 -3.08 12.73
CA GLY A 394 7.90 -3.16 12.07
C GLY A 394 7.87 -3.11 10.53
N LEU A 395 6.92 -2.38 9.94
CA LEU A 395 6.81 -2.23 8.48
C LEU A 395 8.00 -1.50 7.85
N ASP A 396 8.58 -0.54 8.56
CA ASP A 396 9.81 0.14 8.18
C ASP A 396 11.00 -0.84 8.13
N VAL A 397 11.08 -1.78 9.08
CA VAL A 397 12.07 -2.86 9.08
C VAL A 397 11.88 -3.78 7.87
N ILE A 398 10.64 -4.19 7.58
CA ILE A 398 10.32 -5.00 6.38
C ILE A 398 10.70 -4.27 5.10
N THR A 399 10.41 -2.97 5.02
CA THR A 399 10.76 -2.13 3.86
C THR A 399 12.29 -2.03 3.72
N ALA A 400 13.03 -1.94 4.82
CA ALA A 400 14.49 -1.95 4.80
C ALA A 400 15.05 -3.30 4.31
N ILE A 401 14.50 -4.42 4.77
CA ILE A 401 14.85 -5.76 4.30
C ILE A 401 14.56 -5.90 2.79
N GLU A 402 13.39 -5.43 2.35
CA GLU A 402 12.99 -5.56 0.95
C GLU A 402 13.94 -4.83 -0.01
N ARG A 403 14.46 -3.66 0.40
CA ARG A 403 15.41 -2.85 -0.40
C ARG A 403 16.72 -3.57 -0.69
N VAL A 404 17.12 -4.51 0.15
CA VAL A 404 18.35 -5.29 -0.04
C VAL A 404 18.09 -6.61 -0.75
N GLY A 405 16.86 -6.88 -1.18
CA GLY A 405 16.51 -8.04 -1.98
C GLY A 405 16.84 -7.89 -3.47
N THR A 406 16.78 -9.00 -4.19
CA THR A 406 16.93 -9.02 -5.65
C THR A 406 15.82 -9.83 -6.31
N ASN A 407 15.61 -9.64 -7.61
CA ASN A 407 14.63 -10.45 -8.36
C ASN A 407 14.94 -11.96 -8.34
N GLY A 408 16.21 -12.33 -8.14
CA GLY A 408 16.64 -13.73 -7.98
C GLY A 408 16.42 -14.28 -6.56
N GLY A 409 16.07 -13.43 -5.60
CA GLY A 409 15.86 -13.78 -4.20
C GLY A 409 17.11 -13.66 -3.34
N THR A 410 18.32 -13.60 -3.91
CA THR A 410 19.54 -13.35 -3.12
C THR A 410 19.49 -11.97 -2.47
N THR A 411 19.99 -11.84 -1.25
CA THR A 411 20.15 -10.55 -0.57
C THR A 411 21.49 -9.91 -0.91
N LEU A 412 21.50 -8.59 -1.11
CA LEU A 412 22.70 -7.78 -1.35
C LEU A 412 23.51 -7.57 -0.07
N GLU A 413 22.81 -7.51 1.06
CA GLU A 413 23.35 -7.36 2.41
C GLU A 413 22.87 -8.53 3.27
N ILE A 414 23.62 -8.86 4.32
CA ILE A 414 23.28 -9.97 5.22
C ILE A 414 22.15 -9.51 6.15
N VAL A 415 20.97 -10.12 6.00
CA VAL A 415 19.82 -9.86 6.86
C VAL A 415 19.73 -10.95 7.93
N MET A 416 19.87 -10.58 9.19
CA MET A 416 19.89 -11.53 10.33
C MET A 416 18.76 -11.26 11.32
N VAL A 417 18.22 -12.35 11.87
CA VAL A 417 17.42 -12.32 13.10
C VAL A 417 18.40 -12.31 14.28
N GLU A 418 18.59 -11.16 14.93
CA GLU A 418 19.51 -11.01 16.07
C GLU A 418 18.96 -11.56 17.38
N ASP A 419 17.65 -11.44 17.57
CA ASP A 419 16.93 -11.97 18.72
C ASP A 419 15.48 -12.29 18.33
N SER A 420 14.86 -13.22 19.04
CA SER A 420 13.46 -13.57 18.82
C SER A 420 12.84 -14.09 20.11
N GLY A 421 11.51 -14.06 20.19
CA GLY A 421 10.79 -14.60 21.34
C GLY A 421 9.31 -14.30 21.32
N SER A 422 8.62 -14.65 22.40
CA SER A 422 7.21 -14.37 22.62
C SER A 422 6.99 -13.03 23.30
N LEU A 423 5.85 -12.40 23.02
CA LEU A 423 5.36 -11.22 23.73
C LEU A 423 4.00 -11.53 24.38
N PRO A 424 3.65 -10.85 25.48
CA PRO A 424 2.29 -10.87 25.99
C PRO A 424 1.28 -10.44 24.92
N LEU A 425 0.08 -11.02 24.97
CA LEU A 425 -1.06 -10.50 24.21
C LEU A 425 -1.47 -9.14 24.75
N GLU A 426 -1.78 -8.22 23.84
CA GLU A 426 -2.49 -6.99 24.18
C GLU A 426 -4.00 -7.25 24.22
N PRO A 427 -4.78 -6.47 24.99
CA PRO A 427 -6.24 -6.61 25.06
C PRO A 427 -6.95 -6.64 23.70
N GLU A 428 -6.44 -5.89 22.72
CA GLU A 428 -6.99 -5.80 21.36
C GLU A 428 -6.64 -6.99 20.44
N ASP A 429 -5.78 -7.92 20.87
CA ASP A 429 -5.45 -9.13 20.10
C ASP A 429 -6.57 -10.18 20.18
N ALA A 430 -7.34 -10.15 21.28
CA ALA A 430 -8.39 -11.12 21.59
C ALA A 430 -9.70 -10.92 20.80
N THR A 431 -9.74 -10.00 19.84
CA THR A 431 -10.90 -9.73 19.00
C THR A 431 -10.57 -9.96 17.52
N PRO A 432 -11.46 -10.60 16.73
CA PRO A 432 -11.30 -10.66 15.29
C PRO A 432 -11.12 -9.25 14.73
N ARG A 433 -10.06 -9.06 13.97
CA ARG A 433 -9.73 -7.75 13.39
C ARG A 433 -10.27 -7.72 11.96
N LEU A 434 -10.93 -6.63 11.57
CA LEU A 434 -11.30 -6.45 10.17
C LEU A 434 -10.03 -6.44 9.33
N VAL A 435 -10.13 -6.82 8.04
CA VAL A 435 -8.97 -6.69 7.13
C VAL A 435 -8.36 -5.31 7.21
N SER A 436 -9.25 -4.32 7.25
CA SER A 436 -8.93 -2.92 7.38
C SER A 436 -8.29 -2.58 8.72
N ASP A 437 -8.49 -3.32 9.82
CA ASP A 437 -7.94 -3.07 11.17
C ASP A 437 -6.49 -3.55 11.39
N ILE A 438 -5.93 -4.26 10.43
CA ILE A 438 -4.61 -4.88 10.56
C ILE A 438 -3.56 -4.16 9.74
N LEU A 439 -4.00 -3.51 8.66
CA LEU A 439 -3.38 -2.30 8.15
C LEU A 439 -3.66 -1.12 9.12
N ARG A 440 -3.84 -1.39 10.44
CA ARG A 440 -3.98 -0.43 11.55
C ARG A 440 -3.14 -0.67 12.85
N LYS A 441 -2.03 -1.44 12.87
CA LYS A 441 -0.89 -1.28 13.86
C LYS A 441 0.55 -0.82 13.45
#